data_AF-A0A2V9SA74-F1
#
_entry.id   AF-A0A2V9SA74-F1
#
_cell.length_a   1.000
_cell.length_b   1.000
_cell.length_c   1.000
_cell.angle_alpha   90.00
_cell.angle_beta   90.00
_cell.angle_gamma   90.00
#
_symmetry.space_group_name_H-M   'P 1'
#
loop_
_entity.id
_entity.type
_entity.pdbx_description
1 polymer ?
#
loop_
_entity_poly.entity_id
_entity_poly.type
_entity_poly.pdbx_seq_one_letter_code
_entity_poly.pdbx_strand_id
1 'polypeptide(L)'
;MGGADYRLPHTGWGEPAGIPAGAVSSEDADLIAHLVAQGNVRMHLVMTSGNGPNVLSYNVVADLKGSEHPEQVVIVSGHLDSWDLGTGAIDDAAGVAVAMETAELIQRLHLRPKRTIRVIAWMDEENGGRGHEAYAAAHKTEFANHVAAIESDFGAAHPLGFDAKISANALPWLRPAQEVLRSFGANLIKVTDDSPGADIAPLAKAGIPAFGIMQDGRTYFNYHHTAADTLDKIVPRELRENGAAMAVMSYALANLPETLPR
;
A
#
# COMPACT_ATOMS: atom_id res chain seq x y z
N MET A 1 -12.52 -5.67 -12.92
CA MET A 1 -11.08 -5.40 -12.91
C MET A 1 -10.65 -5.30 -14.36
N GLY A 2 -9.94 -4.24 -14.75
CA GLY A 2 -9.70 -3.87 -16.14
C GLY A 2 -10.83 -2.98 -16.68
N GLY A 3 -10.49 -1.75 -17.04
CA GLY A 3 -11.43 -0.82 -17.66
C GLY A 3 -11.79 -1.28 -19.07
N ALA A 4 -13.06 -1.10 -19.47
CA ALA A 4 -13.59 -1.47 -20.80
C ALA A 4 -12.92 -0.73 -21.98
N ASP A 5 -11.97 0.17 -21.69
CA ASP A 5 -11.26 0.97 -22.68
C ASP A 5 -10.01 0.26 -23.23
N TYR A 6 -9.53 -0.79 -22.55
CA TYR A 6 -8.20 -1.36 -22.82
C TYR A 6 -8.24 -2.81 -23.34
N ARG A 7 -9.33 -3.56 -23.15
CA ARG A 7 -9.40 -5.01 -23.42
C ARG A 7 -8.18 -5.76 -22.87
N LEU A 8 -7.82 -5.47 -21.61
CA LEU A 8 -6.68 -6.08 -20.93
C LEU A 8 -7.17 -6.99 -19.80
N PRO A 9 -6.61 -8.21 -19.65
CA PRO A 9 -6.86 -9.04 -18.49
C PRO A 9 -6.11 -8.49 -17.27
N HIS A 10 -6.73 -8.64 -16.10
CA HIS A 10 -6.13 -8.43 -14.79
C HIS A 10 -5.29 -9.67 -14.43
N THR A 11 -3.98 -9.52 -14.16
CA THR A 11 -3.18 -10.60 -13.58
C THR A 11 -3.25 -10.57 -12.06
N GLY A 12 -2.86 -11.62 -11.35
CA GLY A 12 -2.99 -11.63 -9.89
C GLY A 12 -2.64 -12.95 -9.26
N TRP A 13 -2.62 -12.93 -7.94
CA TRP A 13 -2.45 -14.13 -7.13
C TRP A 13 -3.74 -14.96 -7.11
N GLY A 14 -3.60 -16.28 -7.04
CA GLY A 14 -4.71 -17.22 -6.88
C GLY A 14 -4.32 -18.45 -6.07
N GLU A 15 -5.28 -19.01 -5.34
CA GLU A 15 -5.06 -20.23 -4.58
C GLU A 15 -4.87 -21.46 -5.50
N PRO A 16 -3.93 -22.37 -5.18
CA PRO A 16 -3.76 -23.60 -5.95
C PRO A 16 -5.01 -24.47 -5.97
N ALA A 17 -5.74 -24.47 -7.10
CA ALA A 17 -6.93 -25.29 -7.30
C ALA A 17 -6.65 -26.62 -8.03
N GLY A 18 -5.39 -26.91 -8.37
CA GLY A 18 -5.00 -28.12 -9.12
C GLY A 18 -5.46 -28.15 -10.58
N ILE A 19 -5.96 -27.03 -11.11
CA ILE A 19 -6.36 -26.84 -12.51
C ILE A 19 -5.73 -25.55 -13.05
N PRO A 20 -5.50 -25.43 -14.38
CA PRO A 20 -5.07 -24.17 -14.99
C PRO A 20 -6.13 -23.08 -14.77
N ALA A 21 -5.69 -21.90 -14.36
CA ALA A 21 -6.54 -20.73 -14.11
C ALA A 21 -5.90 -19.49 -14.75
N GLY A 22 -6.68 -18.74 -15.52
CA GLY A 22 -6.25 -17.49 -16.14
C GLY A 22 -7.40 -16.51 -16.24
N ALA A 23 -7.06 -15.23 -16.27
CA ALA A 23 -8.02 -14.15 -16.49
C ALA A 23 -8.16 -13.83 -17.98
N VAL A 24 -9.35 -13.37 -18.36
CA VAL A 24 -9.63 -12.75 -19.66
C VAL A 24 -10.05 -11.30 -19.43
N SER A 25 -10.00 -10.47 -20.47
CA SER A 25 -10.54 -9.11 -20.41
C SER A 25 -12.05 -9.12 -20.11
N SER A 26 -12.59 -8.02 -19.58
CA SER A 26 -14.02 -7.91 -19.31
C SER A 26 -14.86 -8.08 -20.58
N GLU A 27 -14.36 -7.55 -21.71
CA GLU A 27 -14.99 -7.62 -23.02
C GLU A 27 -14.98 -9.04 -23.58
N ASP A 28 -13.89 -9.80 -23.37
CA ASP A 28 -13.83 -11.21 -23.73
C ASP A 28 -14.75 -12.05 -22.83
N ALA A 29 -14.87 -11.72 -21.54
CA ALA A 29 -15.82 -12.36 -20.63
C ALA A 29 -17.28 -12.13 -21.09
N ASP A 30 -17.63 -10.90 -21.47
CA ASP A 30 -18.95 -10.56 -22.01
C ASP A 30 -19.23 -11.30 -23.32
N LEU A 31 -18.24 -11.40 -24.21
CA LEU A 31 -18.35 -12.18 -25.44
C LEU A 31 -18.57 -13.68 -25.14
N ILE A 32 -17.82 -14.25 -24.20
CA ILE A 32 -17.99 -15.65 -23.78
C ILE A 32 -19.40 -15.86 -23.22
N ALA A 33 -19.87 -14.99 -22.33
CA ALA A 33 -21.21 -15.05 -21.75
C ALA A 33 -22.30 -14.97 -22.84
N HIS A 34 -22.12 -14.06 -23.81
CA HIS A 34 -23.03 -13.91 -24.93
C HIS A 34 -23.09 -15.15 -25.83
N LEU A 35 -21.94 -15.78 -26.14
CA LEU A 35 -21.88 -17.00 -26.95
C LEU A 35 -22.47 -18.21 -26.21
N VAL A 36 -22.22 -18.33 -24.90
CA VAL A 36 -22.79 -19.39 -24.06
C VAL A 36 -24.32 -19.30 -24.04
N ALA A 37 -24.89 -18.10 -24.05
CA ALA A 37 -26.34 -17.91 -24.13
C ALA A 37 -26.96 -18.41 -25.45
N GLN A 38 -26.15 -18.61 -26.50
CA GLN A 38 -26.61 -19.10 -27.81
C GLN A 38 -26.39 -20.61 -28.01
N GLY A 39 -25.63 -21.26 -27.14
CA GLY A 39 -25.37 -22.71 -27.21
C GLY A 39 -24.02 -23.12 -26.66
N ASN A 40 -23.60 -24.34 -26.99
CA ASN A 40 -22.36 -24.92 -26.47
C ASN A 40 -21.13 -24.21 -27.07
N VAL A 41 -20.31 -23.62 -26.19
CA VAL A 41 -19.01 -23.03 -26.53
C VAL A 41 -17.89 -24.02 -26.18
N ARG A 42 -16.90 -24.15 -27.07
CA ARG A 42 -15.65 -24.89 -26.80
C ARG A 42 -14.50 -23.90 -26.81
N MET A 43 -13.70 -23.89 -25.74
CA MET A 43 -12.49 -23.09 -25.62
C MET A 43 -11.26 -23.99 -25.64
N HIS A 44 -10.15 -23.46 -26.16
CA HIS A 44 -8.83 -24.07 -26.09
C HIS A 44 -7.93 -23.13 -25.29
N LEU A 45 -7.46 -23.59 -24.14
CA LEU A 45 -6.61 -22.83 -23.23
C LEU A 45 -5.18 -23.37 -23.28
N VAL A 46 -4.21 -22.50 -23.53
CA VAL A 46 -2.78 -22.81 -23.48
C VAL A 46 -2.15 -21.91 -22.43
N MET A 47 -1.59 -22.51 -21.38
CA MET A 47 -0.86 -21.82 -20.33
C MET A 47 0.53 -22.46 -20.20
N THR A 48 1.56 -21.64 -20.25
CA THR A 48 2.96 -22.08 -20.18
C THR A 48 3.65 -21.67 -18.87
N SER A 49 2.90 -21.08 -17.92
CA SER A 49 3.41 -20.67 -16.62
C SER A 49 3.74 -21.87 -15.73
N GLY A 50 4.66 -21.67 -14.80
CA GLY A 50 5.07 -22.67 -13.83
C GLY A 50 5.83 -22.05 -12.66
N ASN A 51 5.88 -22.76 -11.54
CA ASN A 51 6.57 -22.28 -10.35
C ASN A 51 8.08 -22.54 -10.47
N GLY A 52 8.87 -21.48 -10.31
CA GLY A 52 10.31 -21.58 -10.10
C GLY A 52 10.67 -21.94 -8.66
N PRO A 53 11.95 -22.22 -8.37
CA PRO A 53 12.43 -22.30 -6.99
C PRO A 53 12.32 -20.92 -6.31
N ASN A 54 12.24 -20.92 -4.98
CA ASN A 54 12.39 -19.69 -4.21
C ASN A 54 13.75 -19.04 -4.51
N VAL A 55 13.74 -17.73 -4.72
CA VAL A 55 14.93 -16.92 -4.93
C VAL A 55 15.13 -15.94 -3.78
N LEU A 56 16.37 -15.51 -3.57
CA LEU A 56 16.67 -14.49 -2.57
C LEU A 56 16.27 -13.12 -3.09
N SER A 57 15.53 -12.37 -2.27
CA SER A 57 15.14 -10.98 -2.50
C SER A 57 15.25 -10.17 -1.21
N TYR A 58 14.96 -8.87 -1.25
CA TYR A 58 15.24 -7.96 -0.14
C TYR A 58 14.19 -6.85 -0.01
N ASN A 59 13.76 -6.60 1.23
CA ASN A 59 13.18 -5.31 1.59
C ASN A 59 14.28 -4.24 1.57
N VAL A 60 13.93 -3.01 1.19
CA VAL A 60 14.81 -1.84 1.33
C VAL A 60 14.34 -1.01 2.51
N VAL A 61 15.24 -0.74 3.46
CA VAL A 61 14.92 -0.03 4.71
C VAL A 61 15.84 1.16 4.89
N ALA A 62 15.28 2.32 5.20
CA ALA A 62 16.02 3.54 5.51
C ALA A 62 15.44 4.25 6.75
N ASP A 63 16.31 4.70 7.65
CA ASP A 63 15.90 5.41 8.87
C ASP A 63 16.28 6.89 8.81
N LEU A 64 15.29 7.77 8.98
CA LEU A 64 15.51 9.13 9.44
C LEU A 64 15.45 9.15 10.97
N LYS A 65 16.62 9.17 11.61
CA LYS A 65 16.74 9.04 13.07
C LYS A 65 16.05 10.17 13.83
N GLY A 66 15.27 9.78 14.84
CA GLY A 66 14.60 10.71 15.76
C GLY A 66 15.57 11.37 16.74
N SER A 67 15.12 12.46 17.37
CA SER A 67 15.95 13.26 18.27
C SER A 67 15.87 12.88 19.76
N GLU A 68 14.71 12.44 20.24
CA GLU A 68 14.47 12.20 21.67
C GLU A 68 14.32 10.70 21.98
N HIS A 69 13.66 9.96 21.09
CA HIS A 69 13.37 8.53 21.18
C HIS A 69 13.78 7.81 19.89
N PRO A 70 15.09 7.79 19.53
CA PRO A 70 15.56 7.22 18.28
C PRO A 70 15.31 5.71 18.13
N GLU A 71 15.06 5.01 19.24
CA GLU A 71 14.65 3.60 19.28
C GLU A 71 13.20 3.37 18.87
N GLN A 72 12.33 4.38 19.03
CA GLN A 72 10.91 4.29 18.67
C GLN A 72 10.71 4.62 17.19
N VAL A 73 9.87 3.86 16.51
CA VAL A 73 9.77 3.88 15.04
C VAL A 73 8.34 4.11 14.59
N VAL A 74 8.16 5.08 13.69
CA VAL A 74 6.99 5.22 12.80
C VAL A 74 7.39 4.71 11.43
N ILE A 75 6.76 3.64 10.95
CA ILE A 75 6.99 3.12 9.60
C ILE A 75 6.15 3.91 8.60
N VAL A 76 6.74 4.22 7.45
CA VAL A 76 6.08 4.69 6.24
C VAL A 76 6.51 3.79 5.08
N SER A 77 5.56 3.28 4.28
CA SER A 77 5.86 2.24 3.30
C SER A 77 5.01 2.24 2.04
N GLY A 78 5.53 1.50 1.08
CA GLY A 78 4.89 0.92 -0.11
C GLY A 78 5.66 -0.36 -0.49
N HIS A 79 5.27 -1.08 -1.55
CA HIS A 79 5.99 -2.28 -1.99
C HIS A 79 6.75 -2.07 -3.31
N LEU A 80 7.90 -2.75 -3.44
CA LEU A 80 8.90 -2.53 -4.48
C LEU A 80 8.73 -3.45 -5.69
N ASP A 81 8.13 -4.62 -5.49
CA ASP A 81 7.74 -5.52 -6.57
C ASP A 81 6.46 -5.04 -7.28
N SER A 82 6.14 -5.67 -8.40
CA SER A 82 4.90 -5.44 -9.14
C SER A 82 4.61 -6.67 -10.00
N TRP A 83 3.43 -6.73 -10.58
CA TRP A 83 3.18 -7.62 -11.72
C TRP A 83 4.02 -7.27 -12.96
N ASP A 84 4.16 -8.26 -13.85
CA ASP A 84 5.13 -8.31 -14.93
C ASP A 84 4.64 -7.72 -16.27
N LEU A 85 3.34 -7.46 -16.41
CA LEU A 85 2.76 -6.98 -17.67
C LEU A 85 2.91 -5.46 -17.88
N GLY A 86 2.90 -4.70 -16.79
CA GLY A 86 2.96 -3.23 -16.79
C GLY A 86 4.33 -2.72 -16.36
N THR A 87 4.33 -1.58 -15.68
CA THR A 87 5.53 -0.97 -15.08
C THR A 87 5.39 -0.70 -13.58
N GLY A 88 4.32 -1.21 -12.94
CA GLY A 88 4.11 -1.08 -11.49
C GLY A 88 3.99 0.36 -11.02
N ALA A 89 3.42 1.25 -11.84
CA ALA A 89 3.52 2.69 -11.59
C ALA A 89 2.60 3.11 -10.46
N ILE A 90 1.33 2.68 -10.49
CA ILE A 90 0.37 2.93 -9.42
C ILE A 90 0.37 1.83 -8.36
N ASP A 91 1.13 0.76 -8.60
CA ASP A 91 1.09 -0.49 -7.84
C ASP A 91 2.48 -1.18 -7.87
N ASP A 92 3.43 -0.77 -7.04
CA ASP A 92 3.31 0.33 -6.05
C ASP A 92 4.54 1.27 -6.06
N ALA A 93 5.07 1.59 -7.24
CA ALA A 93 6.10 2.62 -7.36
C ALA A 93 5.63 3.98 -6.79
N ALA A 94 4.32 4.27 -6.86
CA ALA A 94 3.72 5.45 -6.26
C ALA A 94 3.83 5.46 -4.73
N GLY A 95 3.47 4.38 -4.04
CA GLY A 95 3.58 4.27 -2.59
C GLY A 95 5.02 4.33 -2.10
N VAL A 96 5.94 3.64 -2.79
CA VAL A 96 7.38 3.75 -2.51
C VAL A 96 7.86 5.19 -2.66
N ALA A 97 7.47 5.89 -3.73
CA ALA A 97 7.83 7.29 -3.92
C ALA A 97 7.27 8.21 -2.83
N VAL A 98 6.02 8.00 -2.41
CA VAL A 98 5.34 8.73 -1.32
C VAL A 98 6.04 8.51 0.03
N ALA A 99 6.45 7.27 0.33
CA ALA A 99 7.19 6.93 1.53
C ALA A 99 8.59 7.56 1.56
N MET A 100 9.28 7.60 0.41
CA MET A 100 10.57 8.27 0.24
C MET A 100 10.48 9.80 0.22
N GLU A 101 9.35 10.38 -0.20
CA GLU A 101 9.08 11.83 -0.19
C GLU A 101 8.69 12.33 1.19
N THR A 102 7.96 11.54 1.99
CA THR A 102 8.08 11.60 3.46
C THR A 102 9.58 11.42 3.81
N ALA A 103 10.12 11.65 5.00
CA ALA A 103 11.60 11.75 5.19
C ALA A 103 12.34 12.85 4.37
N GLU A 104 12.25 12.93 3.03
CA GLU A 104 12.78 14.04 2.22
C GLU A 104 12.13 15.37 2.63
N LEU A 105 10.80 15.43 2.67
CA LEU A 105 10.05 16.61 3.05
C LEU A 105 10.36 17.05 4.48
N ILE A 106 10.43 16.15 5.46
CA ILE A 106 10.75 16.60 6.83
C ILE A 106 12.19 17.13 6.92
N GLN A 107 13.14 16.56 6.16
CA GLN A 107 14.51 17.09 6.10
C GLN A 107 14.56 18.47 5.44
N ARG A 108 13.87 18.66 4.31
CA ARG A 108 13.77 19.95 3.62
C ARG A 108 13.15 21.05 4.46
N LEU A 109 12.12 20.70 5.24
CA LEU A 109 11.45 21.61 6.15
C LEU A 109 12.25 21.83 7.46
N HIS A 110 13.43 21.23 7.59
CA HIS A 110 14.28 21.27 8.78
C HIS A 110 13.56 20.84 10.05
N LEU A 111 12.58 19.95 9.90
CA LEU A 111 11.86 19.36 11.01
C LEU A 111 12.68 18.20 11.58
N ARG A 112 12.67 18.07 12.91
CA ARG A 112 13.31 16.96 13.61
C ARG A 112 12.25 16.17 14.35
N PRO A 113 11.87 14.95 13.90
CA PRO A 113 10.90 14.15 14.61
C PRO A 113 11.51 13.63 15.92
N LYS A 114 10.71 13.52 16.98
CA LYS A 114 11.17 12.94 18.25
C LYS A 114 11.52 11.46 18.13
N ARG A 115 10.73 10.72 17.37
CA ARG A 115 10.89 9.29 17.05
C ARG A 115 11.45 9.11 15.65
N THR A 116 12.09 7.96 15.39
CA THR A 116 12.62 7.62 14.07
C THR A 116 11.47 7.41 13.07
N ILE A 117 11.61 7.98 11.87
CA ILE A 117 10.76 7.64 10.73
C ILE A 117 11.54 6.61 9.91
N ARG A 118 10.95 5.41 9.73
CA ARG A 118 11.53 4.32 8.95
C ARG A 118 10.76 4.19 7.64
N VAL A 119 11.46 4.40 6.53
CA VAL A 119 10.95 4.13 5.19
C VAL A 119 11.23 2.67 4.85
N ILE A 120 10.21 1.95 4.40
CA ILE A 120 10.35 0.57 3.92
C ILE A 120 9.74 0.46 2.54
N ALA A 121 10.52 -0.05 1.58
CA ALA A 121 9.99 -0.60 0.35
C ALA A 121 9.95 -2.12 0.52
N TRP A 122 8.75 -2.65 0.70
CA TRP A 122 8.52 -4.08 0.91
C TRP A 122 8.82 -4.87 -0.36
N MET A 123 9.01 -6.16 -0.23
CA MET A 123 9.32 -7.02 -1.36
C MET A 123 8.48 -8.28 -1.26
N ASP A 124 8.04 -8.77 -2.41
CA ASP A 124 7.23 -9.98 -2.55
C ASP A 124 5.85 -9.82 -1.92
N GLU A 125 5.26 -8.62 -1.98
CA GLU A 125 3.87 -8.35 -1.59
C GLU A 125 2.94 -9.20 -2.47
N GLU A 126 3.14 -9.11 -3.79
CA GLU A 126 2.24 -9.61 -4.83
C GLU A 126 2.14 -11.14 -4.85
N ASN A 127 3.16 -11.81 -4.30
CA ASN A 127 3.21 -13.27 -4.19
C ASN A 127 2.87 -13.78 -2.77
N GLY A 128 2.28 -12.93 -1.93
CA GLY A 128 1.79 -13.30 -0.61
C GLY A 128 2.61 -12.75 0.56
N GLY A 129 3.42 -11.71 0.36
CA GLY A 129 3.94 -10.88 1.44
C GLY A 129 5.16 -11.39 2.20
N ARG A 130 6.08 -12.14 1.56
CA ARG A 130 7.23 -12.72 2.31
C ARG A 130 8.16 -11.67 2.90
N GLY A 131 8.23 -10.48 2.31
CA GLY A 131 9.01 -9.36 2.82
C GLY A 131 8.53 -8.90 4.19
N HIS A 132 7.21 -8.70 4.37
CA HIS A 132 6.67 -8.31 5.65
C HIS A 132 6.78 -9.43 6.70
N GLU A 133 6.65 -10.70 6.29
CA GLU A 133 6.81 -11.84 7.19
C GLU A 133 8.22 -11.90 7.76
N ALA A 134 9.22 -11.75 6.88
CA ALA A 134 10.62 -11.74 7.25
C ALA A 134 10.95 -10.56 8.20
N TYR A 135 10.44 -9.37 7.90
CA TYR A 135 10.62 -8.20 8.76
C TYR A 135 9.96 -8.40 10.14
N ALA A 136 8.72 -8.85 10.17
CA ALA A 136 7.98 -9.10 11.39
C ALA A 136 8.68 -10.16 12.27
N ALA A 137 9.22 -11.22 11.66
CA ALA A 137 10.00 -12.22 12.37
C ALA A 137 11.31 -11.65 12.94
N ALA A 138 12.04 -10.86 12.15
CA ALA A 138 13.31 -10.26 12.55
C ALA A 138 13.15 -9.20 13.67
N HIS A 139 12.07 -8.42 13.64
CA HIS A 139 11.82 -7.31 14.57
C HIS A 139 10.83 -7.64 15.69
N LYS A 140 10.42 -8.91 15.85
CA LYS A 140 9.40 -9.33 16.82
C LYS A 140 9.69 -8.86 18.26
N THR A 141 10.95 -8.88 18.69
CA THR A 141 11.37 -8.42 20.02
C THR A 141 11.35 -6.89 20.18
N GLU A 142 11.22 -6.16 19.08
CA GLU A 142 11.24 -4.70 19.00
C GLU A 142 9.85 -4.11 18.76
N PHE A 143 8.78 -4.91 18.70
CA PHE A 143 7.42 -4.44 18.47
C PHE A 143 6.91 -3.45 19.52
N ALA A 144 7.47 -3.48 20.73
CA ALA A 144 7.20 -2.45 21.75
C ALA A 144 7.66 -1.05 21.30
N ASN A 145 8.70 -0.97 20.46
CA ASN A 145 9.25 0.28 19.94
C ASN A 145 8.61 0.72 18.62
N HIS A 146 7.83 -0.14 17.95
CA HIS A 146 7.07 0.25 16.76
C HIS A 146 5.80 0.99 17.21
N VAL A 147 5.75 2.30 17.00
CA VAL A 147 4.68 3.14 17.55
C VAL A 147 3.51 3.32 16.57
N ALA A 148 3.78 3.23 15.27
CA ALA A 148 2.79 3.19 14.20
C ALA A 148 3.40 2.68 12.89
N ALA A 149 2.56 2.23 11.97
CA ALA A 149 2.94 1.92 10.59
C ALA A 149 1.92 2.54 9.62
N ILE A 150 2.40 3.13 8.53
CA ILE A 150 1.59 3.74 7.48
C ILE A 150 1.98 3.14 6.14
N GLU A 151 1.01 2.70 5.36
CA GLU A 151 1.18 2.15 4.02
C GLU A 151 0.41 2.99 2.98
N SER A 152 1.02 3.18 1.82
CA SER A 152 0.36 3.70 0.62
C SER A 152 0.43 2.61 -0.42
N ASP A 153 -0.69 2.02 -0.79
CA ASP A 153 -0.76 0.85 -1.68
C ASP A 153 -2.13 0.77 -2.36
N PHE A 154 -2.63 1.93 -2.82
CA PHE A 154 -3.92 2.02 -3.48
C PHE A 154 -3.92 3.08 -4.58
N GLY A 155 -2.77 3.20 -5.26
CA GLY A 155 -2.57 4.08 -6.38
C GLY A 155 -1.84 5.39 -6.06
N ALA A 156 -2.16 6.42 -6.85
CA ALA A 156 -1.56 7.75 -6.73
C ALA A 156 -2.60 8.88 -6.78
N ALA A 157 -3.88 8.53 -6.75
CA ALA A 157 -4.98 9.49 -6.85
C ALA A 157 -5.11 10.32 -5.58
N HIS A 158 -5.91 11.38 -5.64
CA HIS A 158 -6.14 12.28 -4.51
C HIS A 158 -6.41 11.53 -3.18
N PRO A 159 -5.65 11.79 -2.10
CA PRO A 159 -5.91 11.18 -0.80
C PRO A 159 -7.12 11.82 -0.13
N LEU A 160 -8.01 10.99 0.39
CA LEU A 160 -9.19 11.39 1.15
C LEU A 160 -8.94 11.34 2.67
N GLY A 161 -7.94 10.58 3.10
CA GLY A 161 -7.60 10.43 4.50
C GLY A 161 -6.90 9.10 4.80
N PHE A 162 -7.28 8.45 5.90
CA PHE A 162 -6.70 7.18 6.31
C PHE A 162 -7.76 6.17 6.76
N ASP A 163 -7.65 4.93 6.28
CA ASP A 163 -8.18 3.78 7.03
C ASP A 163 -7.20 3.49 8.18
N ALA A 164 -7.74 3.20 9.38
CA ALA A 164 -6.94 3.14 10.60
C ALA A 164 -7.35 1.97 11.49
N LYS A 165 -6.44 1.05 11.73
CA LYS A 165 -6.58 0.01 12.76
C LYS A 165 -5.94 0.49 14.05
N ILE A 166 -6.78 1.08 14.91
CA ILE A 166 -6.40 1.72 16.17
C ILE A 166 -7.49 1.51 17.22
N SER A 167 -7.15 1.66 18.49
CA SER A 167 -8.14 1.79 19.56
C SER A 167 -9.02 3.02 19.34
N ALA A 168 -10.33 2.92 19.63
CA ALA A 168 -11.24 4.08 19.53
C ALA A 168 -10.79 5.27 20.40
N ASN A 169 -10.07 5.01 21.49
CA ASN A 169 -9.52 6.03 22.37
C ASN A 169 -8.35 6.83 21.74
N ALA A 170 -7.75 6.33 20.66
CA ALA A 170 -6.69 7.01 19.92
C ALA A 170 -7.23 8.11 18.97
N LEU A 171 -8.48 8.02 18.52
CA LEU A 171 -9.05 8.96 17.54
C LEU A 171 -8.91 10.45 17.94
N PRO A 172 -9.21 10.87 19.19
CA PRO A 172 -9.07 12.27 19.57
C PRO A 172 -7.63 12.81 19.45
N TRP A 173 -6.63 11.94 19.52
CA TRP A 173 -5.21 12.30 19.43
C TRP A 173 -4.79 12.66 18.00
N LEU A 174 -5.56 12.23 17.00
CA LEU A 174 -5.29 12.50 15.58
C LEU A 174 -5.87 13.84 15.10
N ARG A 175 -6.70 14.51 15.91
CA ARG A 175 -7.37 15.77 15.54
C ARG A 175 -6.40 16.85 15.01
N PRO A 176 -5.21 17.08 15.61
CA PRO A 176 -4.28 18.06 15.08
C PRO A 176 -3.81 17.73 13.66
N ALA A 177 -3.54 16.46 13.36
CA ALA A 177 -3.19 16.03 12.01
C ALA A 177 -4.37 16.20 11.04
N GLN A 178 -5.58 15.79 11.45
CA GLN A 178 -6.79 15.97 10.63
C GLN A 178 -7.03 17.43 10.26
N GLU A 179 -6.79 18.36 11.19
CA GLU A 179 -6.99 19.79 10.94
C GLU A 179 -6.03 20.34 9.86
N VAL A 180 -4.77 19.89 9.85
CA VAL A 180 -3.81 20.23 8.80
C VAL A 180 -4.23 19.62 7.45
N LEU A 181 -4.59 18.33 7.46
CA LEU A 181 -5.00 17.58 6.26
C LEU A 181 -6.28 18.14 5.62
N ARG A 182 -7.14 18.79 6.42
CA ARG A 182 -8.40 19.39 5.96
C ARG A 182 -8.19 20.45 4.90
N SER A 183 -7.04 21.12 4.91
CA SER A 183 -6.71 22.18 3.94
C SER A 183 -6.70 21.71 2.48
N PHE A 184 -6.51 20.41 2.25
CA PHE A 184 -6.54 19.80 0.92
C PHE A 184 -7.48 18.60 0.85
N GLY A 185 -8.42 18.44 1.79
CA GLY A 185 -9.47 17.42 1.71
C GLY A 185 -9.08 16.00 2.14
N ALA A 186 -7.89 15.79 2.71
CA ALA A 186 -7.39 14.47 3.11
C ALA A 186 -7.62 14.15 4.61
N ASN A 187 -8.70 14.65 5.22
CA ASN A 187 -8.88 14.64 6.68
C ASN A 187 -9.79 13.52 7.21
N LEU A 188 -10.23 12.59 6.37
CA LEU A 188 -11.04 11.46 6.82
C LEU A 188 -10.18 10.50 7.65
N ILE A 189 -10.76 9.98 8.72
CA ILE A 189 -10.19 8.85 9.46
C ILE A 189 -11.31 7.83 9.60
N LYS A 190 -11.12 6.65 9.03
CA LYS A 190 -12.07 5.54 9.10
C LYS A 190 -11.44 4.42 9.91
N VAL A 191 -12.03 4.11 11.06
CA VAL A 191 -11.54 2.99 11.88
C VAL A 191 -11.93 1.67 11.25
N THR A 192 -11.00 0.72 11.19
CA THR A 192 -11.19 -0.62 10.63
C THR A 192 -10.78 -1.70 11.62
N ASP A 193 -11.45 -2.85 11.54
CA ASP A 193 -11.08 -4.04 12.33
C ASP A 193 -9.91 -4.81 11.69
N ASP A 194 -9.73 -4.67 10.38
CA ASP A 194 -8.67 -5.30 9.60
C ASP A 194 -7.49 -4.36 9.36
N SER A 195 -6.34 -4.94 8.97
CA SER A 195 -5.17 -4.13 8.59
C SER A 195 -5.52 -3.23 7.40
N PRO A 196 -5.17 -1.94 7.43
CA PRO A 196 -5.43 -1.03 6.33
C PRO A 196 -4.35 -1.06 5.24
N GLY A 197 -3.40 -2.00 5.31
CA GLY A 197 -2.38 -2.27 4.30
C GLY A 197 -1.88 -3.71 4.40
N ALA A 198 -1.46 -4.29 3.27
CA ALA A 198 -1.06 -5.68 3.16
C ALA A 198 0.24 -5.97 3.92
N ASP A 199 1.27 -5.14 3.73
CA ASP A 199 2.59 -5.38 4.30
C ASP A 199 2.73 -4.92 5.74
N ILE A 200 1.85 -4.03 6.19
CA ILE A 200 1.76 -3.67 7.62
C ILE A 200 0.84 -4.62 8.41
N ALA A 201 0.22 -5.62 7.77
CA ALA A 201 -0.73 -6.54 8.42
C ALA A 201 -0.14 -7.34 9.61
N PRO A 202 1.09 -7.88 9.56
CA PRO A 202 1.68 -8.55 10.72
C PRO A 202 1.86 -7.62 11.91
N LEU A 203 2.18 -6.34 11.66
CA LEU A 203 2.36 -5.32 12.70
C LEU A 203 1.01 -4.96 13.32
N ALA A 204 -0.01 -4.75 12.48
CA ALA A 204 -1.37 -4.49 12.92
C ALA A 204 -1.94 -5.65 13.75
N LYS A 205 -1.65 -6.89 13.35
CA LYS A 205 -2.01 -8.12 14.11
C LYS A 205 -1.31 -8.18 15.48
N ALA A 206 -0.11 -7.61 15.60
CA ALA A 206 0.61 -7.48 16.86
C ALA A 206 0.13 -6.32 17.74
N GLY A 207 -0.92 -5.60 17.33
CA GLY A 207 -1.49 -4.46 18.06
C GLY A 207 -0.74 -3.15 17.87
N ILE A 208 0.14 -3.05 16.87
CA ILE A 208 0.76 -1.79 16.49
C ILE A 208 -0.28 -0.96 15.72
N PRO A 209 -0.50 0.32 16.08
CA PRO A 209 -1.36 1.23 15.31
C PRO A 209 -0.99 1.23 13.82
N ALA A 210 -1.95 0.93 12.95
CA ALA A 210 -1.70 0.80 11.51
C ALA A 210 -2.64 1.74 10.73
N PHE A 211 -2.11 2.32 9.65
CA PHE A 211 -2.80 3.28 8.79
C PHE A 211 -2.55 2.96 7.33
N GLY A 212 -3.57 3.04 6.49
CA GLY A 212 -3.47 2.99 5.04
C GLY A 212 -3.94 4.31 4.47
N ILE A 213 -3.23 4.88 3.50
CA ILE A 213 -3.74 6.08 2.82
C ILE A 213 -5.03 5.70 2.08
N MET A 214 -6.12 6.36 2.44
CA MET A 214 -7.39 6.23 1.72
C MET A 214 -7.31 7.11 0.47
N GLN A 215 -7.20 6.49 -0.70
CA GLN A 215 -7.10 7.19 -1.98
C GLN A 215 -8.40 7.09 -2.79
N ASP A 216 -8.62 8.02 -3.72
CA ASP A 216 -9.72 7.95 -4.68
C ASP A 216 -9.52 6.80 -5.68
N GLY A 217 -10.04 5.62 -5.32
CA GLY A 217 -9.87 4.38 -6.09
C GLY A 217 -10.77 4.24 -7.34
N ARG A 218 -11.52 5.27 -7.76
CA ARG A 218 -12.50 5.15 -8.87
C ARG A 218 -11.93 4.60 -10.17
N THR A 219 -10.64 4.82 -10.41
CA THR A 219 -9.96 4.35 -11.63
C THR A 219 -8.82 3.37 -11.36
N TYR A 220 -8.50 3.08 -10.09
CA TYR A 220 -7.39 2.21 -9.73
C TYR A 220 -7.49 0.85 -10.44
N PHE A 221 -8.64 0.20 -10.29
CA PHE A 221 -8.93 -1.10 -10.87
C PHE A 221 -9.20 -1.08 -12.39
N ASN A 222 -9.09 0.07 -13.05
CA ASN A 222 -9.04 0.12 -14.51
C ASN A 222 -7.67 -0.28 -15.04
N TYR A 223 -6.60 -0.08 -14.25
CA TYR A 223 -5.19 -0.24 -14.67
C TYR A 223 -4.42 -1.26 -13.83
N HIS A 224 -4.74 -1.36 -12.54
CA HIS A 224 -4.17 -2.30 -11.57
C HIS A 224 -3.96 -3.71 -12.16
N HIS A 225 -2.78 -4.29 -11.96
CA HIS A 225 -2.33 -5.56 -12.54
C HIS A 225 -2.61 -5.74 -14.05
N THR A 226 -2.50 -4.68 -14.85
CA THR A 226 -2.60 -4.78 -16.31
C THR A 226 -1.38 -4.13 -16.97
N ALA A 227 -1.21 -4.37 -18.27
CA ALA A 227 -0.21 -3.66 -19.06
C ALA A 227 -0.45 -2.14 -19.14
N ALA A 228 -1.61 -1.63 -18.70
CA ALA A 228 -1.90 -0.21 -18.62
C ALA A 228 -1.43 0.45 -17.32
N ASP A 229 -0.91 -0.31 -16.34
CA ASP A 229 -0.25 0.26 -15.18
C ASP A 229 1.10 0.88 -15.57
N THR A 230 1.04 2.18 -15.82
CA THR A 230 2.08 2.97 -16.47
C THR A 230 2.08 4.39 -15.92
N LEU A 231 3.25 5.05 -16.01
CA LEU A 231 3.50 6.35 -15.39
C LEU A 231 2.50 7.44 -15.81
N ASP A 232 1.93 7.38 -17.02
CA ASP A 232 0.97 8.38 -17.51
C ASP A 232 -0.39 8.37 -16.77
N LYS A 233 -0.64 7.37 -15.90
CA LYS A 233 -1.80 7.35 -14.99
C LYS A 233 -1.58 8.17 -13.72
N ILE A 234 -0.32 8.51 -13.40
CA ILE A 234 0.02 9.30 -12.22
C ILE A 234 -0.19 10.79 -12.53
N VAL A 235 -1.03 11.43 -11.72
CA VAL A 235 -1.19 12.89 -11.74
C VAL A 235 -0.21 13.50 -10.73
N PRO A 236 0.82 14.27 -11.16
CA PRO A 236 1.88 14.74 -10.27
C PRO A 236 1.41 15.65 -9.12
N ARG A 237 0.25 16.30 -9.25
CA ARG A 237 -0.34 17.06 -8.13
C ARG A 237 -0.86 16.13 -7.05
N GLU A 238 -1.56 15.07 -7.43
CA GLU A 238 -2.21 14.14 -6.51
C GLU A 238 -1.17 13.26 -5.81
N LEU A 239 -0.12 12.83 -6.52
CA LEU A 239 1.01 12.13 -5.88
C LEU A 239 1.66 12.98 -4.77
N ARG A 240 1.85 14.29 -5.00
CA ARG A 240 2.37 15.21 -3.96
C ARG A 240 1.42 15.38 -2.78
N GLU A 241 0.10 15.32 -3.01
CA GLU A 241 -0.89 15.34 -1.93
C GLU A 241 -0.80 14.08 -1.07
N ASN A 242 -0.53 12.90 -1.67
CA ASN A 242 -0.26 11.66 -0.93
C ASN A 242 1.03 11.78 -0.09
N GLY A 243 2.11 12.30 -0.68
CA GLY A 243 3.36 12.63 0.04
C GLY A 243 3.12 13.56 1.23
N ALA A 244 2.34 14.63 1.04
CA ALA A 244 1.95 15.55 2.11
C ALA A 244 1.10 14.86 3.19
N ALA A 245 0.14 14.02 2.81
CA ALA A 245 -0.70 13.30 3.74
C ALA A 245 0.11 12.36 4.65
N MET A 246 0.97 11.53 4.05
CA MET A 246 1.84 10.61 4.79
C MET A 246 2.84 11.36 5.67
N ALA A 247 3.44 12.44 5.17
CA ALA A 247 4.37 13.26 5.94
C ALA A 247 3.71 13.93 7.16
N VAL A 248 2.51 14.49 7.00
CA VAL A 248 1.76 15.11 8.11
C VAL A 248 1.39 14.06 9.17
N MET A 249 0.83 12.92 8.77
CA MET A 249 0.41 11.89 9.70
C MET A 249 1.61 11.26 10.42
N SER A 250 2.64 10.85 9.68
CA SER A 250 3.85 10.24 10.26
C SER A 250 4.56 11.20 11.21
N TYR A 251 4.69 12.48 10.83
CA TYR A 251 5.30 13.48 11.70
C TYR A 251 4.46 13.74 12.95
N ALA A 252 3.13 13.81 12.83
CA ALA A 252 2.25 13.94 14.00
C ALA A 252 2.45 12.78 14.98
N LEU A 253 2.39 11.53 14.50
CA LEU A 253 2.59 10.32 15.30
C LEU A 253 3.99 10.27 15.93
N ALA A 254 5.02 10.65 15.17
CA ALA A 254 6.39 10.68 15.65
C ALA A 254 6.61 11.71 16.76
N ASN A 255 5.76 12.74 16.88
CA ASN A 255 5.90 13.84 17.84
C ASN A 255 4.85 13.87 18.95
N LEU A 256 3.91 12.91 19.00
CA LEU A 256 2.98 12.80 20.12
C LEU A 256 3.74 12.68 21.46
N PRO A 257 3.27 13.30 22.56
CA PRO A 257 3.91 13.18 23.87
C PRO A 257 4.03 11.72 24.33
N GLU A 258 3.03 10.90 24.00
CA GLU A 258 2.96 9.47 24.28
C GLU A 258 2.62 8.70 23.00
N THR A 259 2.90 7.40 22.98
CA THR A 259 2.45 6.54 21.87
C THR A 259 0.94 6.36 21.93
N LEU A 260 0.29 6.14 20.78
CA LEU A 260 -1.15 5.86 20.77
C LEU A 260 -1.49 4.63 21.64
N PRO A 261 -2.66 4.63 22.29
CA PRO A 261 -3.14 3.46 23.03
C PRO A 261 -3.35 2.27 22.07
N ARG A 262 -2.82 1.11 22.47
CA ARG A 262 -2.99 -0.17 21.78
C ARG A 262 -4.24 -0.90 22.26
#